data_AF-A0A1Y2K6N7-F1
#
_entry.id   AF-A0A1Y2K6N7-F1
#
_cell.length_a   1.000
_cell.length_b   1.000
_cell.length_c   1.000
_cell.angle_alpha   90.00
_cell.angle_beta   90.00
_cell.angle_gamma   90.00
#
_symmetry.space_group_name_H-M   'P 1'
#
loop_
_entity.id
_entity.type
_entity.pdbx_description
1 polymer ?
#
loop_
_entity_poly.entity_id
_entity_poly.type
_entity_poly.pdbx_seq_one_letter_code
_entity_poly.pdbx_strand_id
1 'polypeptide(L)'
;MIGESMEPEFSDKDIIIVDPSAEVAPGQRNYVVAIVPDHSGAPMTLDANVRPTFKEYVMDGGMKFLKPLNPRYPMVQVQDEIILLGVVVSKYKEYR
;
A
#
# COMPACT_ATOMS: atom_id res chain seq x y z
N MET A 1 -6.08 9.47 -5.13
CA MET A 1 -5.01 8.44 -5.24
C MET A 1 -4.53 8.42 -6.69
N ILE A 2 -3.23 8.26 -6.98
CA ILE A 2 -2.74 8.24 -8.38
C ILE A 2 -2.60 6.77 -8.83
N GLY A 3 -3.44 6.34 -9.77
CA GLY A 3 -3.33 5.05 -10.47
C GLY A 3 -4.49 4.06 -10.23
N GLU A 4 -4.62 3.08 -11.13
CA GLU A 4 -5.77 2.17 -11.20
C GLU A 4 -5.57 0.88 -10.39
N SER A 5 -4.42 0.71 -9.73
CA SER A 5 -4.03 -0.57 -9.10
C SER A 5 -4.94 -1.05 -7.97
N MET A 6 -5.79 -0.16 -7.44
CA MET A 6 -6.69 -0.45 -6.33
C MET A 6 -8.18 -0.39 -6.73
N GLU A 7 -8.46 -0.29 -8.03
CA GLU A 7 -9.81 -0.46 -8.55
C GLU A 7 -10.29 -1.92 -8.40
N PRO A 8 -11.61 -2.15 -8.24
CA PRO A 8 -12.69 -1.16 -8.28
C PRO A 8 -12.98 -0.49 -6.92
N GLU A 9 -12.39 -0.97 -5.82
CA GLU A 9 -12.72 -0.47 -4.48
C GLU A 9 -12.26 0.97 -4.26
N PHE A 10 -11.09 1.34 -4.81
CA PHE A 10 -10.55 2.69 -4.75
C PHE A 10 -10.35 3.21 -6.17
N SER A 11 -11.13 4.22 -6.55
CA SER A 11 -11.05 4.87 -7.85
C SER A 11 -10.02 6.00 -7.85
N ASP A 12 -9.66 6.46 -9.06
CA ASP A 12 -9.00 7.76 -9.19
C ASP A 12 -9.78 8.85 -8.44
N LYS A 13 -9.04 9.80 -7.85
CA LYS A 13 -9.54 10.89 -6.99
C LYS A 13 -10.15 10.51 -5.65
N ASP A 14 -10.25 9.22 -5.30
CA ASP A 14 -10.57 8.86 -3.92
C ASP A 14 -9.49 9.42 -2.96
N ILE A 15 -9.96 10.00 -1.86
CA ILE A 15 -9.14 10.46 -0.75
C ILE A 15 -9.13 9.35 0.29
N ILE A 16 -7.94 8.86 0.65
CA ILE A 16 -7.76 7.87 1.72
C ILE A 16 -7.28 8.58 2.98
N ILE A 17 -7.79 8.14 4.12
CA ILE A 17 -7.33 8.59 5.45
C ILE A 17 -6.47 7.46 6.00
N VAL A 18 -5.22 7.80 6.33
CA VAL A 18 -4.20 6.88 6.82
C VAL A 18 -3.95 7.18 8.29
N ASP A 19 -4.05 6.15 9.13
CA ASP A 19 -3.60 6.21 10.52
C ASP A 19 -2.16 5.64 10.58
N PRO A 20 -1.14 6.49 10.88
CA PRO A 20 0.25 6.04 10.98
C PRO A 20 0.53 5.20 12.22
N SER A 21 -0.33 5.24 13.23
CA SER A 21 -0.18 4.47 14.48
C SER A 21 -0.98 3.17 14.48
N ALA A 22 -1.86 2.97 13.49
CA ALA A 22 -2.64 1.75 13.37
C ALA A 22 -1.77 0.57 12.92
N GLU A 23 -1.99 -0.57 13.56
CA GLU A 23 -1.37 -1.84 13.20
C GLU A 23 -2.26 -2.64 12.24
N VAL A 24 -1.64 -3.53 11.46
CA VAL A 24 -2.37 -4.49 10.62
C VAL A 24 -3.13 -5.48 11.50
N ALA A 25 -4.45 -5.47 11.43
CA ALA A 25 -5.31 -6.36 12.20
C ALA A 25 -5.32 -7.78 11.62
N PRO A 26 -4.88 -8.82 12.36
CA PRO A 26 -4.90 -10.20 11.86
C PRO A 26 -6.31 -10.65 11.47
N GLY A 27 -6.42 -11.39 10.36
CA GLY A 27 -7.69 -11.93 9.87
C GLY A 27 -8.65 -10.90 9.25
N GLN A 28 -8.25 -9.63 9.16
CA GLN A 28 -9.01 -8.57 8.50
C GLN A 28 -8.31 -8.15 7.20
N ARG A 29 -9.09 -7.54 6.29
CA ARG A 29 -8.51 -6.88 5.12
C ARG A 29 -7.86 -5.58 5.58
N ASN A 30 -6.55 -5.50 5.40
CA ASN A 30 -5.78 -4.32 5.75
C ASN A 30 -5.29 -3.65 4.49
N TYR A 31 -5.52 -2.36 4.39
CA TYR A 31 -5.04 -1.53 3.29
C TYR A 31 -3.94 -0.64 3.83
N VAL A 32 -2.81 -0.58 3.15
CA VAL A 32 -1.62 0.08 3.68
C VAL A 32 -1.02 1.05 2.67
N VAL A 33 -0.47 2.13 3.20
CA VAL A 33 0.50 2.94 2.48
C VAL A 33 1.88 2.52 2.95
N ALA A 34 2.74 2.11 2.01
CA ALA A 34 4.06 1.61 2.32
C ALA A 34 5.07 2.12 1.31
N ILE A 35 6.34 2.11 1.70
CA ILE A 35 7.46 2.29 0.81
C ILE A 35 8.15 0.95 0.65
N VAL A 36 8.38 0.55 -0.60
CA VAL A 36 9.16 -0.64 -0.94
C VAL A 36 10.52 -0.15 -1.42
N PRO A 37 11.63 -0.52 -0.73
CA PRO A 37 12.97 -0.24 -1.22
C PRO A 37 13.17 -0.83 -2.62
N ASP A 38 13.87 -0.11 -3.49
CA ASP A 38 14.36 -0.74 -4.70
C ASP A 38 15.56 -1.63 -4.34
N HIS A 39 15.59 -2.86 -4.85
CA HIS A 39 16.69 -3.79 -4.61
C HIS A 39 18.00 -3.39 -5.32
N SER A 40 18.15 -2.11 -5.69
CA SER A 40 19.32 -1.55 -6.37
C SER A 40 20.50 -1.36 -5.42
N GLY A 41 20.28 -1.45 -4.10
CA GLY A 41 21.29 -1.22 -3.08
C GLY A 41 21.64 0.25 -2.86
N ALA A 42 20.94 1.18 -3.53
CA ALA A 42 21.05 2.59 -3.26
C ALA A 42 20.44 2.92 -1.88
N PRO A 43 21.06 3.84 -1.10
CA PRO A 43 20.43 4.31 0.14
C PRO A 43 19.07 4.93 -0.18
N MET A 44 18.01 4.47 0.48
CA MET A 44 16.72 5.15 0.45
C MET A 44 16.85 6.50 1.15
N THR A 45 17.16 7.53 0.39
CA THR A 45 17.03 8.91 0.85
C THR A 45 15.60 9.38 0.58
N LEU A 46 14.97 10.01 1.56
CA LEU A 46 13.60 10.51 1.48
C LEU A 46 13.45 11.69 0.50
N ASP A 47 14.50 12.03 -0.26
CA ASP A 47 14.67 13.32 -0.92
C ASP A 47 14.31 13.35 -2.42
N ALA A 48 14.16 12.22 -3.12
CA ALA A 48 13.72 12.30 -4.53
C ALA A 48 13.06 11.06 -5.16
N ASN A 49 13.51 9.83 -4.86
CA ASN A 49 13.12 8.65 -5.67
C ASN A 49 12.18 7.67 -4.96
N VAL A 50 11.83 7.97 -3.73
CA VAL A 50 11.00 7.09 -2.91
C VAL A 50 9.53 7.43 -3.11
N ARG A 51 8.80 6.56 -3.81
CA ARG A 51 7.35 6.73 -4.04
C ARG A 51 6.56 5.78 -3.17
N PRO A 52 5.68 6.28 -2.29
CA PRO A 52 4.79 5.40 -1.53
C PRO A 52 3.83 4.67 -2.47
N THR A 53 3.55 3.41 -2.16
CA THR A 53 2.55 2.58 -2.81
C THR A 53 1.37 2.36 -1.88
N PHE A 54 0.19 2.21 -2.48
CA PHE A 54 -1.05 1.89 -1.80
C PHE A 54 -1.53 0.50 -2.24
N LYS A 55 -1.64 -0.45 -1.31
CA LYS A 55 -1.96 -1.88 -1.59
C LYS A 55 -2.73 -2.52 -0.43
N GLU A 56 -3.36 -3.67 -0.68
CA GLU A 56 -3.81 -4.56 0.39
C GLU A 56 -2.60 -5.31 0.96
N TYR A 57 -2.47 -5.33 2.28
CA TYR A 57 -1.47 -6.14 2.99
C TYR A 57 -2.04 -7.52 3.27
N VAL A 58 -1.38 -8.55 2.75
CA VAL A 58 -1.82 -9.95 2.87
C VAL A 58 -0.71 -10.77 3.51
N MET A 59 -1.09 -11.63 4.45
CA MET A 59 -0.23 -12.67 4.99
C MET A 59 -0.72 -14.04 4.54
N ASP A 60 0.15 -14.80 3.89
CA ASP A 60 -0.15 -16.16 3.44
C ASP A 60 1.08 -17.06 3.62
N GLY A 61 0.90 -18.22 4.27
CA GLY A 61 2.00 -19.16 4.53
C GLY A 61 3.18 -18.57 5.31
N GLY A 62 2.95 -17.56 6.16
CA GLY A 62 4.02 -16.84 6.88
C GLY A 62 4.77 -15.79 6.05
N MET A 63 4.42 -15.65 4.77
CA MET A 63 4.96 -14.63 3.87
C MET A 63 4.05 -13.41 3.82
N LYS A 64 4.64 -12.24 3.62
CA LYS A 64 3.96 -10.94 3.54
C LYS A 64 3.89 -10.50 2.09
N PHE A 65 2.75 -9.97 1.67
CA PHE A 65 2.51 -9.51 0.30
C PHE A 65 1.83 -8.15 0.29
N LEU A 66 2.19 -7.33 -0.69
CA LEU A 66 1.44 -6.14 -1.09
C LEU A 66 0.66 -6.48 -2.36
N LYS A 67 -0.65 -6.65 -2.20
CA LYS A 67 -1.57 -7.10 -3.23
C LYS A 67 -2.38 -5.92 -3.80
N PRO A 68 -2.31 -5.65 -5.12
CA PRO A 68 -3.25 -4.73 -5.76
C PRO A 68 -4.65 -5.36 -5.83
N LEU A 69 -5.70 -4.54 -5.78
CA LEU A 69 -7.07 -5.02 -5.99
C LEU A 69 -7.41 -5.21 -7.46
N ASN A 70 -6.75 -4.45 -8.33
CA ASN A 70 -6.87 -4.58 -9.76
C ASN A 70 -5.95 -5.72 -10.24
N PRO A 71 -6.50 -6.84 -10.75
CA PRO A 71 -5.71 -8.02 -11.13
C PRO A 71 -4.73 -7.79 -12.29
N ARG A 72 -4.85 -6.65 -13.00
CA ARG A 72 -3.93 -6.27 -14.08
C ARG A 72 -2.54 -5.87 -13.56
N TYR A 73 -2.41 -5.64 -12.25
CA TYR A 73 -1.16 -5.26 -11.60
C TYR A 73 -0.62 -6.46 -10.80
N PRO A 74 0.71 -6.67 -10.78
CA PRO A 74 1.31 -7.79 -10.07
C PRO A 74 1.29 -7.58 -8.55
N MET A 75 1.14 -8.69 -7.82
CA MET A 75 1.39 -8.73 -6.38
C MET A 75 2.90 -8.70 -6.11
N VAL A 76 3.30 -7.99 -5.06
CA VAL A 76 4.70 -7.91 -4.64
C VAL A 76 4.88 -8.68 -3.35
N GLN A 77 5.76 -9.67 -3.34
CA GLN A 77 6.21 -10.31 -2.11
C GLN A 77 7.15 -9.38 -1.36
N VAL A 78 6.91 -9.19 -0.08
CA VAL A 78 7.78 -8.42 0.79
C VAL A 78 8.91 -9.34 1.26
N GLN A 79 10.08 -9.21 0.64
CA GLN A 79 11.28 -9.98 0.98
C GLN A 79 12.09 -9.35 2.11
N ASP A 80 12.19 -8.01 2.11
CA ASP A 80 12.93 -7.19 3.07
C ASP A 80 11.98 -6.34 3.95
N GLU A 81 12.53 -5.49 4.83
CA GLU A 81 11.75 -4.50 5.60
C GLU A 81 11.12 -3.46 4.68
N ILE A 82 9.78 -3.49 4.59
CA ILE A 82 8.99 -2.36 4.08
C ILE A 82 8.92 -1.27 5.14
N ILE A 83 8.94 -0.02 4.70
CA ILE A 83 8.59 1.09 5.58
C ILE A 83 7.08 1.28 5.50
N LEU A 84 6.36 0.77 6.50
CA LEU A 84 4.93 1.00 6.63
C LEU A 84 4.69 2.45 7.07
N LEU A 85 3.97 3.22 6.25
CA LEU A 85 3.59 4.60 6.57
C LEU A 85 2.27 4.68 7.35
N GLY A 86 1.44 3.63 7.28
CA GLY A 86 0.22 3.49 8.08
C GLY A 86 -0.83 2.62 7.41
N VAL A 87 -1.92 2.39 8.14
CA VAL A 87 -3.09 1.63 7.69
C VAL A 87 -4.18 2.61 7.25
N VAL A 88 -4.83 2.32 6.13
CA VAL A 88 -6.00 3.09 5.66
C VAL A 88 -7.21 2.71 6.50
N VAL A 89 -7.79 3.70 7.16
CA VAL A 89 -8.93 3.53 8.07
C VAL A 89 -10.26 3.94 7.43
N SER A 90 -10.22 4.80 6.41
CA SER A 90 -11.42 5.23 5.69
C SER A 90 -11.08 5.82 4.32
N LYS A 91 -12.10 5.92 3.45
CA LYS A 91 -12.03 6.64 2.18
C LYS A 91 -13.15 7.68 2.07
N TYR A 92 -12.91 8.74 1.32
CA TYR A 92 -13.87 9.78 0.98
C TYR A 92 -13.87 10.02 -0.54
N LYS A 93 -15.05 10.18 -1.11
CA LYS A 93 -15.25 10.47 -2.53
C LYS A 93 -16.07 11.74 -2.69
N GLU A 94 -15.52 12.69 -3.44
CA GLU A 94 -16.17 13.96 -3.75
C GLU A 94 -16.87 13.87 -5.11
N TYR A 95 -18.18 14.15 -5.12
CA TYR A 95 -19.02 14.21 -6.33
C TYR A 95 -19.43 15.68 -6.54
N ARG A 96 -18.51 16.50 -7.05
CA ARG A 96 -18.85 17.86 -7.49
C ARG A 96 -19.36 17.86 -8.93
#